data_AF-A0A8C7X4I2-F1
#
_entry.id   AF-A0A8C7X4I2-F1
#
_cell.length_a   1.000
_cell.length_b   1.000
_cell.length_c   1.000
_cell.angle_alpha   90.00
_cell.angle_beta   90.00
_cell.angle_gamma   90.00
#
_symmetry.space_group_name_H-M   'P 1'
#
loop_
_entity.id
_entity.type
_entity.pdbx_description
1 polymer ?
#
loop_
_entity_poly.entity_id
_entity_poly.type
_entity_poly.pdbx_seq_one_letter_code
_entity_poly.pdbx_strand_id
1 'polypeptide(L)'
;MSEDREAQEDELLALASIYDEEEFHQAESAQGGEIQICLELPPDFKVVVVKGEQTTEYAVCFLPPLVLNFELPGDYPSLSAPVFTLSSKWMTKAQLSTLCQRLDELWEENQGCVILFTWMQFLKEETLDFLGIKSPLEVNRNNTKLCGERRKADPTAADVAKCDSKSEVAENKPEITDKLGQHPSKLDPRAVVLMDPRADPLPQLLDFDEAQRQKVFDSKVFCCGICFSEKLGSHCLCFKECQHVYCNACMTEYFQIQIRDGNVQCLNCPEPKCTSLATPLQVKQLVDEELFARYDRLLLQSTLDLMADVVYCPRQFCGTAVMVEPDTTMGICSACQHAFCTMCKLAYHGVSHCKFPAEELRNLRDEYLSATSEGKKFMEKRFGKRVIQKAVEESFSRDWLTENCKCCPKCGTNIQKVDGCNKMTCTSCKQYFCWLCLGVLSKVNPYGHFNNPHSPCYNQLFQGVDVDDDDNFWSDEED
;
A
#
# COMPACT_ATOMS: atom_id res chain seq x y z
N MET A 1 -20.31 -36.55 -54.28
CA MET A 1 -20.25 -35.23 -53.62
C MET A 1 -20.48 -34.19 -54.73
N SER A 2 -21.03 -33.01 -54.45
CA SER A 2 -20.70 -31.86 -55.30
C SER A 2 -19.23 -31.52 -55.05
N GLU A 3 -18.52 -31.05 -56.07
CA GLU A 3 -17.10 -30.65 -55.95
C GLU A 3 -16.96 -29.57 -54.85
N ASP A 4 -17.96 -28.68 -54.74
CA ASP A 4 -18.16 -27.72 -53.65
C ASP A 4 -18.14 -28.34 -52.25
N ARG A 5 -18.84 -29.47 -52.03
CA ARG A 5 -18.93 -30.08 -50.70
C ARG A 5 -17.65 -30.79 -50.28
N GLU A 6 -16.90 -31.30 -51.24
CA GLU A 6 -15.56 -31.87 -51.02
C GLU A 6 -14.57 -30.76 -50.64
N ALA A 7 -14.59 -29.64 -51.37
CA ALA A 7 -13.80 -28.45 -51.04
C ALA A 7 -14.14 -27.85 -49.65
N GLN A 8 -15.41 -27.85 -49.25
CA GLN A 8 -15.84 -27.45 -47.89
C GLN A 8 -15.30 -28.38 -46.80
N GLU A 9 -15.42 -29.69 -46.99
CA GLU A 9 -14.94 -30.68 -46.02
C GLU A 9 -13.40 -30.59 -45.87
N ASP A 10 -12.67 -30.39 -46.97
CA ASP A 10 -11.23 -30.19 -46.99
C ASP A 10 -10.78 -28.86 -46.34
N GLU A 11 -11.48 -27.74 -46.57
CA GLU A 11 -11.17 -26.45 -45.94
C GLU A 11 -11.30 -26.52 -44.41
N LEU A 12 -12.41 -27.08 -43.92
CA LEU A 12 -12.67 -27.20 -42.48
C LEU A 12 -11.65 -28.13 -41.81
N LEU A 13 -11.26 -29.22 -42.48
CA LEU A 13 -10.24 -30.16 -41.98
C LEU A 13 -8.83 -29.55 -42.00
N ALA A 14 -8.52 -28.70 -42.99
CA ALA A 14 -7.28 -27.94 -43.02
C ALA A 14 -7.22 -26.92 -41.86
N LEU A 15 -8.30 -26.15 -41.63
CA LEU A 15 -8.37 -25.20 -40.51
C LEU A 15 -8.21 -25.89 -39.16
N ALA A 16 -8.94 -26.99 -38.92
CA ALA A 16 -8.82 -27.80 -37.71
C ALA A 16 -7.45 -28.50 -37.52
N SER A 17 -6.60 -28.51 -38.57
CA SER A 17 -5.22 -29.02 -38.50
C SER A 17 -4.17 -27.91 -38.32
N ILE A 18 -4.52 -26.66 -38.62
CA ILE A 18 -3.62 -25.49 -38.54
C ILE A 18 -3.82 -24.73 -37.22
N TYR A 19 -5.04 -24.69 -36.71
CA TYR A 19 -5.44 -23.90 -35.55
C TYR A 19 -5.94 -24.80 -34.41
N ASP A 20 -5.60 -24.44 -33.18
CA ASP A 20 -6.04 -25.17 -31.99
C ASP A 20 -7.56 -25.03 -31.75
N GLU A 21 -8.14 -25.96 -30.98
CA GLU A 21 -9.57 -25.93 -30.60
C GLU A 21 -10.00 -24.61 -29.93
N GLU A 22 -9.09 -23.84 -29.31
CA GLU A 22 -9.43 -22.50 -28.78
C GLU A 22 -9.62 -21.43 -29.88
N GLU A 23 -8.98 -21.56 -31.06
CA GLU A 23 -9.08 -20.59 -32.18
C GLU A 23 -10.16 -20.98 -33.20
N PHE A 24 -10.46 -22.27 -33.40
CA PHE A 24 -11.43 -22.75 -34.39
C PHE A 24 -12.38 -23.83 -33.84
N HIS A 25 -13.69 -23.55 -33.85
CA HIS A 25 -14.74 -24.48 -33.43
C HIS A 25 -15.68 -24.81 -34.60
N GLN A 26 -15.73 -26.07 -35.02
CA GLN A 26 -16.72 -26.56 -35.99
C GLN A 26 -18.04 -26.90 -35.28
N ALA A 27 -19.19 -26.49 -35.84
CA ALA A 27 -20.50 -26.84 -35.28
C ALA A 27 -20.89 -28.28 -35.62
N GLU A 28 -21.15 -29.13 -34.62
CA GLU A 28 -21.54 -30.55 -34.81
C GLU A 28 -22.82 -30.76 -35.64
N SER A 29 -23.63 -29.72 -35.83
CA SER A 29 -25.00 -29.80 -36.38
C SER A 29 -25.22 -29.09 -37.72
N ALA A 30 -24.24 -28.30 -38.20
CA ALA A 30 -24.38 -27.46 -39.39
C ALA A 30 -23.04 -27.33 -40.13
N GLN A 31 -23.07 -26.99 -41.42
CA GLN A 31 -21.86 -26.65 -42.19
C GLN A 31 -21.38 -25.23 -41.83
N GLY A 32 -21.01 -25.01 -40.57
CA GLY A 32 -20.61 -23.72 -40.05
C GLY A 32 -19.71 -23.85 -38.82
N GLY A 33 -19.20 -22.72 -38.35
CA GLY A 33 -18.27 -22.68 -37.22
C GLY A 33 -18.09 -21.29 -36.63
N GLU A 34 -17.36 -21.27 -35.52
CA GLU A 34 -16.92 -20.08 -34.82
C GLU A 34 -15.40 -19.99 -34.88
N ILE A 35 -14.87 -18.88 -35.39
CA ILE A 35 -13.43 -18.59 -35.40
C ILE A 35 -13.17 -17.48 -34.39
N GLN A 36 -12.32 -17.75 -33.40
CA GLN A 36 -11.88 -16.78 -32.39
C GLN A 36 -10.47 -16.27 -32.73
N ILE A 37 -10.40 -15.04 -33.21
CA ILE A 37 -9.18 -14.48 -33.80
C ILE A 37 -8.51 -13.54 -32.81
N CYS A 38 -7.42 -14.01 -32.21
CA CYS A 38 -6.54 -13.19 -31.38
C CYS A 38 -5.62 -12.34 -32.28
N LEU A 39 -5.75 -11.02 -32.21
CA LEU A 39 -4.88 -10.10 -32.96
C LEU A 39 -3.46 -10.10 -32.40
N GLU A 40 -2.46 -10.13 -33.28
CA GLU A 40 -1.07 -9.95 -32.91
C GLU A 40 -0.77 -8.45 -32.69
N LEU A 41 -0.67 -8.05 -31.41
CA LEU A 41 -0.44 -6.66 -31.05
C LEU A 41 1.06 -6.31 -31.08
N PRO A 42 1.43 -5.11 -31.56
CA PRO A 42 2.80 -4.62 -31.46
C PRO A 42 3.29 -4.57 -30.00
N PRO A 43 4.61 -4.75 -29.76
CA PRO A 43 5.18 -4.50 -28.44
C PRO A 43 4.87 -3.06 -28.00
N ASP A 44 4.59 -2.89 -26.71
CA ASP A 44 4.16 -1.64 -26.08
C ASP A 44 2.84 -1.03 -26.60
N PHE A 45 1.91 -1.85 -27.11
CA PHE A 45 0.56 -1.38 -27.41
C PHE A 45 -0.13 -0.82 -26.16
N LYS A 46 -0.68 0.40 -26.29
CA LYS A 46 -1.34 1.12 -25.21
C LYS A 46 -2.82 1.32 -25.49
N VAL A 47 -3.65 1.15 -24.48
CA VAL A 47 -5.05 1.57 -24.46
C VAL A 47 -5.14 2.85 -23.63
N VAL A 48 -5.73 3.90 -24.20
CA VAL A 48 -5.99 5.17 -23.53
C VAL A 48 -7.46 5.29 -23.21
N VAL A 49 -7.76 5.70 -21.99
CA VAL A 49 -9.11 6.11 -21.60
C VAL A 49 -9.10 7.56 -21.19
N VAL A 50 -9.95 8.35 -21.85
CA VAL A 50 -10.17 9.77 -21.55
C VAL A 50 -11.37 9.88 -20.62
N LYS A 51 -11.10 10.08 -19.32
CA LYS A 51 -12.13 10.35 -18.30
C LYS A 51 -12.15 11.86 -18.00
N GLY A 52 -12.75 12.63 -18.92
CA GLY A 52 -12.80 14.09 -18.82
C GLY A 52 -11.44 14.70 -19.16
N GLU A 53 -10.84 15.43 -18.22
CA GLU A 53 -9.50 16.02 -18.38
C GLU A 53 -8.35 15.05 -18.02
N GLN A 54 -8.65 13.86 -17.49
CA GLN A 54 -7.64 12.86 -17.17
C GLN A 54 -7.56 11.76 -18.24
N THR A 55 -6.38 11.63 -18.82
CA THR A 55 -6.01 10.58 -19.77
C THR A 55 -5.19 9.52 -19.03
N THR A 56 -5.71 8.29 -18.94
CA THR A 56 -4.98 7.16 -18.33
C THR A 56 -4.54 6.18 -19.41
N GLU A 57 -3.22 5.94 -19.49
CA GLU A 57 -2.58 4.96 -20.37
C GLU A 57 -2.43 3.61 -19.67
N TYR A 58 -2.82 2.52 -20.34
CA TYR A 58 -2.60 1.14 -19.91
C TYR A 58 -1.85 0.39 -21.01
N ALA A 59 -0.75 -0.28 -20.69
CA ALA A 59 -0.06 -1.18 -21.62
C ALA A 59 -0.78 -2.53 -21.65
N VAL A 60 -1.18 -2.98 -22.84
CA VAL A 60 -1.97 -4.20 -23.08
C VAL A 60 -1.23 -5.05 -24.11
N CYS A 61 -1.04 -6.33 -23.82
CA CYS A 61 -0.38 -7.29 -24.70
C CYS A 61 -1.38 -8.18 -25.46
N PHE A 62 -2.61 -8.32 -24.97
CA PHE A 62 -3.67 -9.13 -25.60
C PHE A 62 -5.02 -8.40 -25.54
N LEU A 63 -5.72 -8.32 -26.68
CA LEU A 63 -7.11 -7.86 -26.76
C LEU A 63 -8.07 -9.07 -26.87
N PRO A 64 -9.32 -8.97 -26.39
CA PRO A 64 -10.33 -10.01 -26.59
C PRO A 64 -10.49 -10.37 -28.07
N PRO A 65 -10.64 -11.66 -28.41
CA PRO A 65 -10.66 -12.11 -29.80
C PRO A 65 -11.82 -11.48 -30.57
N LEU A 66 -11.60 -11.30 -31.86
CA LEU A 66 -12.67 -11.07 -32.83
C LEU A 66 -13.34 -12.41 -33.08
N VAL A 67 -14.65 -12.48 -32.86
CA VAL A 67 -15.41 -13.73 -33.05
C VAL A 67 -16.15 -13.62 -34.38
N LEU A 68 -15.70 -14.43 -35.34
CA LEU A 68 -16.30 -14.58 -36.67
C LEU A 68 -17.10 -15.89 -36.69
N ASN A 69 -18.43 -15.78 -36.63
CA ASN A 69 -19.29 -16.93 -36.90
C ASN A 69 -19.57 -17.01 -38.39
N PHE A 70 -19.49 -18.20 -38.97
CA PHE A 70 -19.76 -18.42 -40.39
C PHE A 70 -20.64 -19.66 -40.62
N GLU A 71 -21.46 -19.61 -41.67
CA GLU A 71 -22.25 -20.71 -42.22
C GLU A 71 -21.94 -20.82 -43.71
N LEU A 72 -21.64 -22.02 -44.18
CA LEU A 72 -21.31 -22.33 -45.58
C LEU A 72 -22.59 -22.77 -46.33
N PRO A 73 -23.02 -22.03 -47.38
CA PRO A 73 -24.09 -22.49 -48.25
C PRO A 73 -23.68 -23.75 -49.03
N GLY A 74 -24.65 -24.56 -49.48
CA GLY A 74 -24.37 -25.76 -50.27
C GLY A 74 -23.72 -25.51 -51.65
N ASP A 75 -23.71 -24.26 -52.12
CA ASP A 75 -23.17 -23.81 -53.40
C ASP A 75 -21.86 -22.97 -53.25
N TYR A 76 -21.20 -23.05 -52.10
CA TYR A 76 -19.87 -22.48 -51.84
C TYR A 76 -18.77 -23.53 -52.07
N PRO A 77 -17.62 -23.23 -52.71
CA PRO A 77 -17.16 -21.90 -53.12
C PRO A 77 -17.52 -21.48 -54.56
N SER A 78 -18.26 -22.27 -55.33
CA SER A 78 -18.47 -21.96 -56.76
C SER A 78 -19.38 -20.75 -57.05
N LEU A 79 -20.40 -20.47 -56.23
CA LEU A 79 -21.48 -19.51 -56.57
C LEU A 79 -21.82 -18.48 -55.49
N SER A 80 -21.59 -18.78 -54.22
CA SER A 80 -22.04 -17.95 -53.09
C SER A 80 -20.98 -17.86 -52.00
N ALA A 81 -20.86 -16.69 -51.37
CA ALA A 81 -19.95 -16.47 -50.23
C ALA A 81 -20.45 -17.15 -48.95
N PRO A 82 -19.59 -17.41 -47.96
CA PRO A 82 -20.00 -17.77 -46.61
C PRO A 82 -20.91 -16.70 -46.00
N VAL A 83 -21.98 -17.11 -45.32
CA VAL A 83 -22.79 -16.20 -44.51
C VAL A 83 -22.07 -16.00 -43.18
N PHE A 84 -21.59 -14.79 -42.90
CA PHE A 84 -20.83 -14.52 -41.69
C PHE A 84 -21.41 -13.38 -40.83
N THR A 85 -21.11 -13.44 -39.53
CA THR A 85 -21.30 -12.33 -38.59
C THR A 85 -19.99 -12.08 -37.85
N LEU A 86 -19.52 -10.84 -37.85
CA LEU A 86 -18.29 -10.45 -37.16
C LEU A 86 -18.64 -9.69 -35.88
N SER A 87 -18.05 -10.12 -34.76
CA SER A 87 -18.32 -9.54 -33.46
C SER A 87 -17.08 -9.23 -32.63
N SER A 88 -17.15 -8.17 -31.84
CA SER A 88 -16.05 -7.68 -31.01
C SER A 88 -16.57 -7.03 -29.74
N LYS A 89 -15.73 -7.05 -28.69
CA LYS A 89 -15.95 -6.39 -27.41
C LYS A 89 -15.32 -4.98 -27.33
N TRP A 90 -14.41 -4.64 -28.24
CA TRP A 90 -13.57 -3.44 -28.13
C TRP A 90 -13.58 -2.56 -29.39
N MET A 91 -14.12 -3.04 -30.51
CA MET A 91 -14.28 -2.26 -31.74
C MET A 91 -15.64 -1.56 -31.83
N THR A 92 -15.68 -0.43 -32.52
CA THR A 92 -16.94 0.24 -32.86
C THR A 92 -17.67 -0.44 -34.02
N LYS A 93 -19.01 -0.30 -34.09
CA LYS A 93 -19.80 -0.85 -35.20
C LYS A 93 -19.38 -0.31 -36.58
N ALA A 94 -18.83 0.90 -36.64
CA ALA A 94 -18.29 1.46 -37.88
C ALA A 94 -17.07 0.67 -38.38
N GLN A 95 -16.07 0.45 -37.51
CA GLN A 95 -14.88 -0.33 -37.85
C GLN A 95 -15.22 -1.79 -38.20
N LEU A 96 -16.14 -2.42 -37.46
CA LEU A 96 -16.64 -3.75 -37.81
C LEU A 96 -17.35 -3.77 -39.18
N SER A 97 -18.10 -2.72 -39.53
CA SER A 97 -18.72 -2.63 -40.87
C SER A 97 -17.68 -2.50 -41.98
N THR A 98 -16.58 -1.79 -41.74
CA THR A 98 -15.45 -1.69 -42.69
C THR A 98 -14.71 -3.02 -42.83
N LEU A 99 -14.54 -3.79 -41.75
CA LEU A 99 -14.02 -5.16 -41.85
C LEU A 99 -14.96 -6.07 -42.64
N CYS A 100 -16.29 -6.04 -42.40
CA CYS A 100 -17.24 -6.82 -43.18
C CYS A 100 -17.13 -6.51 -44.69
N GLN A 101 -17.01 -5.23 -45.05
CA GLN A 101 -16.80 -4.81 -46.44
C GLN A 101 -15.49 -5.36 -47.02
N ARG A 102 -14.38 -5.33 -46.27
CA ARG A 102 -13.10 -5.89 -46.77
C ARG A 102 -13.12 -7.41 -46.89
N LEU A 103 -13.85 -8.12 -46.03
CA LEU A 103 -14.07 -9.56 -46.16
C LEU A 103 -14.90 -9.91 -47.41
N ASP A 104 -15.92 -9.10 -47.74
CA ASP A 104 -16.67 -9.23 -48.99
C ASP A 104 -15.77 -8.96 -50.22
N GLU A 105 -14.92 -7.92 -50.19
CA GLU A 105 -13.95 -7.64 -51.27
C GLU A 105 -12.95 -8.78 -51.45
N LEU A 106 -12.40 -9.34 -50.36
CA LEU A 106 -11.49 -10.49 -50.41
C LEU A 106 -12.16 -11.74 -51.02
N TRP A 107 -13.48 -11.90 -50.84
CA TRP A 107 -14.26 -12.92 -51.53
C TRP A 107 -14.43 -12.60 -53.03
N GLU A 108 -14.77 -11.36 -53.40
CA GLU A 108 -14.89 -10.95 -54.81
C GLU A 108 -13.57 -11.10 -55.58
N GLU A 109 -12.43 -10.86 -54.93
CA GLU A 109 -11.08 -11.08 -55.47
C GLU A 109 -10.76 -12.57 -55.73
N ASN A 110 -11.41 -13.51 -55.03
CA ASN A 110 -11.07 -14.93 -54.98
C ASN A 110 -12.26 -15.88 -55.27
N GLN A 111 -13.24 -15.44 -56.07
CA GLN A 111 -14.43 -16.25 -56.39
C GLN A 111 -14.07 -17.61 -57.01
N GLY A 112 -14.73 -18.67 -56.52
CA GLY A 112 -14.45 -20.06 -56.92
C GLY A 112 -13.38 -20.76 -56.08
N CYS A 113 -12.78 -20.09 -55.09
CA CYS A 113 -11.82 -20.66 -54.15
C CYS A 113 -12.33 -20.63 -52.70
N VAL A 114 -11.76 -21.51 -51.88
CA VAL A 114 -11.89 -21.50 -50.42
C VAL A 114 -11.30 -20.21 -49.82
N ILE A 115 -11.89 -19.66 -48.76
CA ILE A 115 -11.66 -18.26 -48.32
C ILE A 115 -11.51 -18.06 -46.81
N LEU A 116 -11.94 -19.01 -45.98
CA LEU A 116 -11.92 -18.87 -44.52
C LEU A 116 -10.49 -18.72 -44.00
N PHE A 117 -9.51 -19.43 -44.59
CA PHE A 117 -8.09 -19.25 -44.28
C PHE A 117 -7.60 -17.83 -44.61
N THR A 118 -7.93 -17.31 -45.79
CA THR A 118 -7.56 -15.95 -46.24
C THR A 118 -8.19 -14.89 -45.35
N TRP A 119 -9.46 -15.06 -44.98
CA TRP A 119 -10.16 -14.20 -44.02
C TRP A 119 -9.50 -14.26 -42.63
N MET A 120 -9.15 -15.45 -42.14
CA MET A 120 -8.49 -15.60 -40.83
C MET A 120 -7.09 -14.99 -40.81
N GLN A 121 -6.30 -15.16 -41.88
CA GLN A 121 -4.98 -14.53 -42.02
C GLN A 121 -5.10 -13.00 -42.05
N PHE A 122 -5.94 -12.44 -42.92
CA PHE A 122 -6.20 -11.00 -42.97
C PHE A 122 -6.69 -10.44 -41.63
N LEU A 123 -7.57 -11.18 -40.95
CA LEU A 123 -8.08 -10.78 -39.65
C LEU A 123 -7.02 -10.84 -38.56
N LYS A 124 -6.04 -11.76 -38.62
CA LYS A 124 -4.96 -11.90 -37.62
C LYS A 124 -3.80 -10.92 -37.85
N GLU A 125 -3.37 -10.75 -39.10
CA GLU A 125 -2.14 -10.03 -39.47
C GLU A 125 -2.40 -8.56 -39.90
N GLU A 126 -3.40 -8.31 -40.75
CA GLU A 126 -3.56 -7.01 -41.43
C GLU A 126 -4.61 -6.08 -40.80
N THR A 127 -5.46 -6.58 -39.90
CA THR A 127 -6.60 -5.83 -39.35
C THR A 127 -6.22 -4.55 -38.61
N LEU A 128 -5.10 -4.53 -37.88
CA LEU A 128 -4.65 -3.34 -37.15
C LEU A 128 -4.21 -2.21 -38.10
N ASP A 129 -3.46 -2.57 -39.13
CA ASP A 129 -2.98 -1.65 -40.17
C ASP A 129 -4.13 -1.14 -41.06
N PHE A 130 -5.02 -2.05 -41.50
CA PHE A 130 -6.18 -1.72 -42.33
C PHE A 130 -7.15 -0.76 -41.63
N LEU A 131 -7.40 -0.96 -40.33
CA LEU A 131 -8.24 -0.07 -39.54
C LEU A 131 -7.53 1.21 -39.06
N GLY A 132 -6.22 1.33 -39.31
CA GLY A 132 -5.40 2.44 -38.85
C GLY A 132 -5.34 2.57 -37.33
N ILE A 133 -5.48 1.47 -36.59
CA ILE A 133 -5.50 1.47 -35.12
C ILE A 133 -4.07 1.61 -34.60
N LYS A 134 -3.65 2.86 -34.42
CA LYS A 134 -2.35 3.20 -33.84
C LYS A 134 -2.42 3.17 -32.33
N SER A 135 -1.30 2.83 -31.69
CA SER A 135 -1.14 3.09 -30.26
C SER A 135 -1.13 4.61 -30.00
N PRO A 136 -1.93 5.14 -29.05
CA PRO A 136 -2.84 4.42 -28.17
C PRO A 136 -4.27 4.25 -28.73
N LEU A 137 -4.91 3.12 -28.45
CA LEU A 137 -6.34 2.91 -28.72
C LEU A 137 -7.19 3.75 -27.77
N GLU A 138 -7.91 4.74 -28.29
CA GLU A 138 -8.85 5.57 -27.50
C GLU A 138 -10.19 4.85 -27.25
N VAL A 139 -10.42 4.42 -26.01
CA VAL A 139 -11.73 3.93 -25.56
C VAL A 139 -12.59 5.12 -25.15
N ASN A 140 -13.30 5.70 -26.11
CA ASN A 140 -14.05 6.93 -25.91
C ASN A 140 -15.44 6.69 -25.28
N ARG A 141 -15.59 7.06 -24.00
CA ARG A 141 -16.91 7.31 -23.39
C ARG A 141 -17.51 8.60 -23.97
N ASN A 142 -18.17 8.53 -25.13
CA ASN A 142 -19.32 9.40 -25.47
C ASN A 142 -19.90 9.09 -26.86
N ASN A 143 -21.12 8.55 -26.93
CA ASN A 143 -22.01 8.88 -28.04
C ASN A 143 -23.50 8.93 -27.64
N THR A 144 -23.81 9.77 -26.65
CA THR A 144 -25.19 10.21 -26.35
C THR A 144 -25.30 11.73 -26.29
N LYS A 145 -24.99 12.41 -27.40
CA LYS A 145 -25.78 13.61 -27.76
C LYS A 145 -27.12 13.15 -28.32
N LEU A 146 -28.05 12.88 -27.41
CA LEU A 146 -29.46 12.77 -27.74
C LEU A 146 -29.89 14.08 -28.43
N CYS A 147 -30.15 14.02 -29.74
CA CYS A 147 -30.91 15.04 -30.44
C CYS A 147 -32.37 14.94 -29.97
N GLY A 148 -32.62 15.44 -28.75
CA GLY A 148 -33.93 15.47 -28.14
C GLY A 148 -34.74 16.64 -28.66
N GLU A 149 -35.39 16.47 -29.82
CA GLU A 149 -36.49 17.33 -30.26
C GLU A 149 -37.64 17.29 -29.25
N ARG A 150 -37.54 18.07 -28.17
CA ARG A 150 -38.64 18.29 -27.24
C ARG A 150 -39.62 19.29 -27.85
N ARG A 151 -40.49 18.77 -28.73
CA ARG A 151 -41.80 19.39 -28.99
C ARG A 151 -42.57 19.43 -27.67
N LYS A 152 -42.59 20.59 -27.01
CA LYS A 152 -43.64 20.94 -26.06
C LYS A 152 -44.47 22.05 -26.67
N ALA A 153 -45.68 21.70 -27.10
CA ALA A 153 -46.74 22.66 -27.23
C ALA A 153 -47.28 22.97 -25.83
N ASP A 154 -47.47 24.25 -25.53
CA ASP A 154 -48.71 24.73 -24.90
C ASP A 154 -48.95 26.20 -25.30
N PRO A 155 -50.20 26.68 -25.30
CA PRO A 155 -50.59 27.88 -26.06
C PRO A 155 -50.66 29.19 -25.24
N THR A 156 -51.11 30.25 -25.94
CA THR A 156 -51.62 31.56 -25.45
C THR A 156 -50.64 32.76 -25.37
N ALA A 157 -50.62 33.49 -26.50
CA ALA A 157 -51.02 34.90 -26.65
C ALA A 157 -50.28 36.06 -25.94
N ALA A 158 -50.16 37.17 -26.71
CA ALA A 158 -49.92 38.57 -26.30
C ALA A 158 -48.50 38.91 -25.79
N ASP A 159 -47.87 40.05 -26.14
CA ASP A 159 -48.17 41.03 -27.19
C ASP A 159 -46.97 41.98 -27.47
N VAL A 160 -47.05 42.73 -28.58
CA VAL A 160 -46.48 44.08 -28.80
C VAL A 160 -44.94 44.33 -28.94
N ALA A 161 -44.65 45.10 -30.01
CA ALA A 161 -43.50 45.98 -30.32
C ALA A 161 -42.14 45.33 -30.71
N LYS A 162 -41.63 45.56 -31.94
CA LYS A 162 -41.00 46.79 -32.52
C LYS A 162 -39.63 47.12 -31.89
N CYS A 163 -38.60 47.52 -32.65
CA CYS A 163 -38.52 47.95 -34.05
C CYS A 163 -37.14 47.59 -34.67
N ASP A 164 -37.05 47.43 -36.00
CA ASP A 164 -36.32 48.31 -36.95
C ASP A 164 -34.81 48.50 -36.70
N SER A 165 -33.93 48.51 -37.72
CA SER A 165 -34.05 48.15 -39.14
C SER A 165 -32.67 48.29 -39.80
N LYS A 166 -32.40 47.51 -40.86
CA LYS A 166 -31.60 47.90 -42.07
C LYS A 166 -30.09 48.21 -41.90
N SER A 167 -29.26 48.06 -42.94
CA SER A 167 -29.40 47.30 -44.20
C SER A 167 -28.04 47.22 -44.93
N GLU A 168 -27.96 46.32 -45.92
CA GLU A 168 -27.13 46.41 -47.16
C GLU A 168 -25.60 46.49 -47.01
N VAL A 169 -24.75 46.02 -47.94
CA VAL A 169 -24.83 45.78 -49.40
C VAL A 169 -24.15 44.42 -49.69
N ALA A 170 -24.77 43.44 -50.37
CA ALA A 170 -24.74 43.17 -51.84
C ALA A 170 -23.31 42.97 -52.42
N GLU A 171 -22.99 42.13 -53.42
CA GLU A 171 -23.72 41.16 -54.30
C GLU A 171 -22.63 40.30 -55.05
N ASN A 172 -22.84 39.22 -55.83
CA ASN A 172 -23.99 38.43 -56.31
C ASN A 172 -23.54 36.95 -56.59
N LYS A 173 -24.19 36.24 -57.54
CA LYS A 173 -24.05 34.83 -57.99
C LYS A 173 -23.21 34.70 -59.29
N PRO A 174 -22.80 33.49 -59.77
CA PRO A 174 -23.67 32.39 -60.28
C PRO A 174 -23.29 30.99 -59.72
N GLU A 175 -24.09 29.89 -59.70
CA GLU A 175 -24.82 29.14 -60.76
C GLU A 175 -23.88 28.59 -61.88
N ILE A 176 -23.86 27.32 -62.32
CA ILE A 176 -24.71 26.09 -62.20
C ILE A 176 -23.84 24.81 -62.51
N THR A 177 -24.34 23.58 -62.22
CA THR A 177 -23.84 22.22 -62.66
C THR A 177 -22.49 21.71 -62.10
N ASP A 178 -22.21 20.39 -61.91
CA ASP A 178 -22.96 19.14 -62.16
C ASP A 178 -22.53 17.98 -61.19
N LYS A 179 -23.35 16.91 -61.07
CA LYS A 179 -23.15 15.52 -60.53
C LYS A 179 -22.12 15.29 -59.39
N LEU A 180 -22.42 14.64 -58.26
CA LEU A 180 -23.15 13.38 -58.03
C LEU A 180 -23.80 13.39 -56.63
N GLY A 181 -24.86 12.60 -56.42
CA GLY A 181 -25.31 12.24 -55.08
C GLY A 181 -25.36 10.73 -54.91
N GLN A 182 -25.24 10.24 -53.66
CA GLN A 182 -26.00 9.12 -53.11
C GLN A 182 -25.72 8.88 -51.61
N HIS A 183 -26.82 8.67 -50.87
CA HIS A 183 -27.02 7.98 -49.58
C HIS A 183 -26.15 8.21 -48.32
N PRO A 184 -26.78 8.30 -47.12
CA PRO A 184 -26.09 8.12 -45.84
C PRO A 184 -25.72 6.64 -45.64
N SER A 185 -24.54 6.38 -45.06
CA SER A 185 -24.01 5.03 -44.84
C SER A 185 -24.90 4.20 -43.90
N LYS A 186 -25.51 3.15 -44.46
CA LYS A 186 -26.13 2.08 -43.66
C LYS A 186 -25.01 1.28 -42.99
N LEU A 187 -25.00 1.23 -41.65
CA LEU A 187 -24.15 0.32 -40.89
C LEU A 187 -24.58 -1.13 -41.16
N ASP A 188 -23.62 -2.04 -41.32
CA ASP A 188 -23.89 -3.42 -41.74
C ASP A 188 -24.67 -4.19 -40.64
N PRO A 189 -25.72 -4.97 -40.98
CA PRO A 189 -26.39 -5.84 -40.02
C PRO A 189 -25.49 -6.95 -39.45
N ARG A 190 -24.46 -7.40 -40.18
CA ARG A 190 -23.51 -8.47 -39.76
C ARG A 190 -22.49 -8.03 -38.71
N ALA A 191 -22.33 -6.72 -38.52
CA ALA A 191 -21.43 -6.13 -37.52
C ALA A 191 -22.11 -6.07 -36.14
N VAL A 192 -21.76 -7.02 -35.25
CA VAL A 192 -22.35 -7.18 -33.91
C VAL A 192 -21.37 -6.71 -32.83
N VAL A 193 -21.66 -5.58 -32.19
CA VAL A 193 -20.92 -5.15 -30.99
C VAL A 193 -21.52 -5.88 -29.78
N LEU A 194 -20.72 -6.67 -29.06
CA LEU A 194 -21.17 -7.51 -27.94
C LEU A 194 -21.33 -6.73 -26.61
N MET A 195 -21.27 -5.39 -26.64
CA MET A 195 -21.34 -4.53 -25.46
C MET A 195 -22.74 -3.94 -25.24
N ASP A 196 -23.17 -3.86 -23.98
CA ASP A 196 -24.20 -2.90 -23.58
C ASP A 196 -23.67 -1.47 -23.87
N PRO A 197 -24.43 -0.60 -24.57
CA PRO A 197 -24.07 0.80 -24.80
C PRO A 197 -23.75 1.64 -23.54
N ARG A 198 -23.92 1.08 -22.34
CA ARG A 198 -23.68 1.71 -21.03
C ARG A 198 -22.48 1.15 -20.27
N ALA A 199 -21.87 0.05 -20.72
CA ALA A 199 -20.73 -0.57 -20.05
C ALA A 199 -19.41 0.11 -20.43
N ASP A 200 -18.51 0.29 -19.45
CA ASP A 200 -17.10 0.64 -19.71
C ASP A 200 -16.40 -0.66 -20.16
N PRO A 201 -15.83 -0.74 -21.39
CA PRO A 201 -15.15 -1.97 -21.83
C PRO A 201 -13.74 -2.10 -21.23
N LEU A 202 -13.18 -1.03 -20.62
CA LEU A 202 -11.83 -1.06 -20.07
C LEU A 202 -11.60 -2.20 -19.05
N PRO A 203 -12.47 -2.45 -18.04
CA PRO A 203 -12.25 -3.54 -17.10
C PRO A 203 -12.19 -4.90 -17.83
N GLN A 204 -13.11 -5.16 -18.77
CA GLN A 204 -13.12 -6.40 -19.52
C GLN A 204 -11.89 -6.58 -20.43
N LEU A 205 -11.33 -5.48 -20.95
CA LEU A 205 -10.07 -5.48 -21.69
C LEU A 205 -8.87 -5.84 -20.79
N LEU A 206 -8.79 -5.21 -19.61
CA LEU A 206 -7.69 -5.44 -18.66
C LEU A 206 -7.78 -6.81 -17.99
N ASP A 207 -8.97 -7.25 -17.61
CA ASP A 207 -9.23 -8.58 -17.05
C ASP A 207 -8.86 -9.68 -18.08
N PHE A 208 -9.13 -9.43 -19.37
CA PHE A 208 -8.75 -10.36 -20.43
C PHE A 208 -7.24 -10.34 -20.74
N ASP A 209 -6.59 -9.17 -20.77
CA ASP A 209 -5.13 -9.07 -20.90
C ASP A 209 -4.43 -9.82 -19.76
N GLU A 210 -4.88 -9.61 -18.51
CA GLU A 210 -4.34 -10.29 -17.34
C GLU A 210 -4.57 -11.80 -17.41
N ALA A 211 -5.77 -12.26 -17.80
CA ALA A 211 -6.07 -13.68 -17.96
C ALA A 211 -5.22 -14.35 -19.06
N GLN A 212 -5.03 -13.69 -20.21
CA GLN A 212 -4.20 -14.23 -21.30
C GLN A 212 -2.72 -14.21 -20.95
N ARG A 213 -2.23 -13.15 -20.29
CA ARG A 213 -0.86 -13.11 -19.75
C ARG A 213 -0.63 -14.20 -18.73
N GLN A 214 -1.63 -14.50 -17.89
CA GLN A 214 -1.58 -15.63 -16.97
C GLN A 214 -1.57 -16.97 -17.72
N LYS A 215 -2.44 -17.21 -18.72
CA LYS A 215 -2.39 -18.42 -19.58
C LYS A 215 -1.01 -18.62 -20.24
N VAL A 216 -0.46 -17.55 -20.83
CA VAL A 216 0.85 -17.55 -21.53
C VAL A 216 2.01 -17.69 -20.55
N PHE A 217 1.85 -17.27 -19.30
CA PHE A 217 2.78 -17.57 -18.22
C PHE A 217 2.66 -19.04 -17.80
N ASP A 218 1.45 -19.53 -17.57
CA ASP A 218 1.16 -20.87 -17.06
C ASP A 218 1.67 -21.99 -17.97
N SER A 219 1.61 -21.77 -19.29
CA SER A 219 2.12 -22.70 -20.31
C SER A 219 3.64 -22.64 -20.53
N LYS A 220 4.33 -21.58 -20.09
CA LYS A 220 5.78 -21.43 -20.21
C LYS A 220 6.51 -22.14 -19.06
N VAL A 221 7.68 -22.68 -19.37
CA VAL A 221 8.58 -23.28 -18.38
C VAL A 221 9.54 -22.22 -17.85
N PHE A 222 9.63 -22.13 -16.52
CA PHE A 222 10.54 -21.24 -15.80
C PHE A 222 11.45 -22.05 -14.87
N CYS A 223 12.71 -21.61 -14.73
CA CYS A 223 13.63 -22.16 -13.75
C CYS A 223 13.57 -21.35 -12.45
N CYS A 224 13.29 -22.01 -11.32
CA CYS A 224 13.19 -21.33 -10.02
C CYS A 224 14.58 -20.97 -9.47
N GLY A 225 14.80 -19.70 -9.13
CA GLY A 225 16.08 -19.21 -8.57
C GLY A 225 16.46 -19.73 -7.17
N ILE A 226 15.63 -20.54 -6.51
CA ILE A 226 15.90 -21.14 -5.19
C ILE A 226 16.31 -22.62 -5.32
N CYS A 227 15.50 -23.42 -6.02
CA CYS A 227 15.73 -24.87 -6.17
C CYS A 227 16.31 -25.27 -7.54
N PHE A 228 16.60 -24.30 -8.41
CA PHE A 228 17.17 -24.48 -9.76
C PHE A 228 16.46 -25.56 -10.60
N SER A 229 15.17 -25.74 -10.34
CA SER A 229 14.32 -26.72 -10.99
C SER A 229 13.39 -26.04 -11.98
N GLU A 230 13.27 -26.64 -13.16
CA GLU A 230 12.30 -26.25 -14.18
C GLU A 230 10.87 -26.65 -13.76
N LYS A 231 9.94 -25.70 -13.88
CA LYS A 231 8.50 -25.86 -13.58
C LYS A 231 7.67 -25.04 -14.56
N LEU A 232 6.47 -25.52 -14.87
CA LEU A 232 5.46 -24.74 -15.59
C LEU A 232 5.07 -23.50 -14.77
N GLY A 233 4.69 -22.40 -15.44
CA GLY A 233 4.27 -21.16 -14.80
C GLY A 233 3.10 -21.36 -13.83
N SER A 234 2.21 -22.31 -14.11
CA SER A 234 1.08 -22.68 -13.22
C SER A 234 1.53 -23.17 -11.83
N HIS A 235 2.77 -23.62 -11.70
CA HIS A 235 3.40 -24.02 -10.44
C HIS A 235 4.45 -23.01 -9.95
N CYS A 236 4.43 -21.79 -10.48
CA CYS A 236 5.35 -20.71 -10.16
C CYS A 236 4.63 -19.41 -9.79
N LEU A 237 5.25 -18.68 -8.87
CA LEU A 237 4.88 -17.33 -8.49
C LEU A 237 5.78 -16.34 -9.24
N CYS A 238 5.17 -15.37 -9.93
CA CYS A 238 5.87 -14.22 -10.50
C CYS A 238 5.57 -12.96 -9.68
N PHE A 239 6.62 -12.22 -9.31
CA PHE A 239 6.48 -10.90 -8.69
C PHE A 239 6.28 -9.84 -9.78
N LYS A 240 5.07 -9.26 -9.89
CA LYS A 240 4.75 -8.28 -10.96
C LYS A 240 5.67 -7.06 -11.00
N GLU A 241 6.24 -6.65 -9.87
CA GLU A 241 7.12 -5.48 -9.75
C GLU A 241 8.56 -5.72 -10.24
N CYS A 242 9.08 -6.95 -10.14
CA CYS A 242 10.48 -7.27 -10.48
C CYS A 242 10.66 -8.43 -11.46
N GLN A 243 9.57 -9.07 -11.90
CA GLN A 243 9.51 -10.16 -12.86
C GLN A 243 10.29 -11.44 -12.47
N HIS A 244 10.80 -11.54 -11.23
CA HIS A 244 11.42 -12.75 -10.74
C HIS A 244 10.40 -13.86 -10.52
N VAL A 245 10.79 -15.09 -10.91
CA VAL A 245 9.93 -16.27 -10.90
C VAL A 245 10.50 -17.35 -9.98
N TYR A 246 9.67 -17.86 -9.08
CA TYR A 246 10.02 -18.93 -8.14
C TYR A 246 8.92 -19.97 -8.07
N CYS A 247 9.24 -21.25 -7.83
CA CYS A 247 8.20 -22.26 -7.73
C CYS A 247 7.38 -22.12 -6.43
N ASN A 248 6.11 -22.50 -6.51
CA ASN A 248 5.15 -22.36 -5.40
C ASN A 248 5.60 -23.08 -4.14
N ALA A 249 6.30 -24.22 -4.26
CA ALA A 249 6.84 -24.96 -3.12
C ALA A 249 7.89 -24.13 -2.34
N CYS A 250 8.88 -23.55 -3.02
CA CYS A 250 9.90 -22.72 -2.37
C CYS A 250 9.31 -21.43 -1.79
N MET A 251 8.35 -20.80 -2.48
CA MET A 251 7.69 -19.60 -1.97
C MET A 251 6.80 -19.89 -0.75
N THR A 252 6.14 -21.05 -0.72
CA THR A 252 5.37 -21.51 0.44
C THR A 252 6.28 -21.65 1.65
N GLU A 253 7.38 -22.39 1.53
CA GLU A 253 8.35 -22.57 2.63
C GLU A 253 8.96 -21.23 3.09
N TYR A 254 9.33 -20.36 2.15
CA TYR A 254 9.83 -19.02 2.46
C TYR A 254 8.81 -18.17 3.25
N PHE A 255 7.56 -18.10 2.79
CA PHE A 255 6.51 -17.36 3.51
C PHE A 255 6.19 -17.98 4.86
N GLN A 256 6.12 -19.31 4.97
CA GLN A 256 5.91 -20.01 6.25
C GLN A 256 7.00 -19.66 7.28
N ILE A 257 8.26 -19.56 6.87
CA ILE A 257 9.38 -19.16 7.73
C ILE A 257 9.25 -17.68 8.15
N GLN A 258 9.09 -16.75 7.20
CA GLN A 258 8.99 -15.31 7.52
C GLN A 258 7.80 -14.98 8.44
N ILE A 259 6.63 -15.63 8.24
CA ILE A 259 5.44 -15.45 9.09
C ILE A 259 5.64 -16.07 10.49
N ARG A 260 6.41 -17.16 10.59
CA ARG A 260 6.76 -17.78 11.87
C ARG A 260 7.74 -16.92 12.68
N ASP A 261 8.75 -16.37 12.00
CA ASP A 261 9.76 -15.49 12.61
C ASP A 261 9.22 -14.07 12.91
N GLY A 262 8.02 -13.75 12.41
CA GLY A 262 7.29 -12.50 12.70
C GLY A 262 7.64 -11.34 11.77
N ASN A 263 8.44 -11.58 10.73
CA ASN A 263 8.98 -10.56 9.83
C ASN A 263 8.02 -10.23 8.67
N VAL A 264 6.79 -9.84 9.00
CA VAL A 264 5.71 -9.66 8.01
C VAL A 264 5.79 -8.38 7.18
N GLN A 265 6.55 -7.37 7.62
CA GLN A 265 6.83 -6.16 6.85
C GLN A 265 7.73 -6.43 5.63
N CYS A 266 8.35 -7.62 5.56
CA CYS A 266 9.41 -7.94 4.61
C CYS A 266 9.17 -9.27 3.91
N LEU A 267 7.94 -9.57 3.47
CA LEU A 267 7.67 -10.62 2.48
C LEU A 267 8.16 -10.16 1.09
N ASN A 268 9.48 -10.00 1.00
CA ASN A 268 10.17 -9.45 -0.15
C ASN A 268 10.44 -10.57 -1.18
N CYS A 269 10.74 -10.15 -2.41
CA CYS A 269 11.39 -11.00 -3.39
C CYS A 269 12.71 -11.56 -2.82
N PRO A 270 12.96 -12.89 -2.87
CA PRO A 270 14.20 -13.52 -2.39
C PRO A 270 15.50 -13.04 -3.07
N GLU A 271 15.41 -12.39 -4.24
CA GLU A 271 16.57 -11.88 -4.98
C GLU A 271 17.35 -10.78 -4.22
N PRO A 272 18.68 -10.90 -4.07
CA PRO A 272 19.49 -9.85 -3.44
C PRO A 272 19.35 -8.49 -4.13
N LYS A 273 19.14 -7.44 -3.33
CA LYS A 273 18.88 -6.04 -3.73
C LYS A 273 17.49 -5.76 -4.32
N CYS A 274 16.61 -6.76 -4.41
CA CYS A 274 15.22 -6.51 -4.76
C CYS A 274 14.42 -6.06 -3.52
N THR A 275 13.60 -5.02 -3.67
CA THR A 275 12.72 -4.50 -2.60
C THR A 275 11.23 -4.71 -2.92
N SER A 276 10.92 -5.53 -3.94
CA SER A 276 9.55 -5.81 -4.34
C SER A 276 8.83 -6.68 -3.33
N LEU A 277 7.55 -6.38 -3.09
CA LEU A 277 6.74 -7.03 -2.07
C LEU A 277 5.79 -8.06 -2.66
N ALA A 278 5.56 -9.15 -1.93
CA ALA A 278 4.49 -10.10 -2.24
C ALA A 278 3.12 -9.47 -1.93
N THR A 279 2.16 -9.56 -2.87
CA THR A 279 0.81 -9.09 -2.60
C THR A 279 0.08 -10.02 -1.62
N PRO A 280 -0.83 -9.50 -0.75
CA PRO A 280 -1.57 -10.35 0.19
C PRO A 280 -2.37 -11.48 -0.47
N LEU A 281 -2.81 -11.29 -1.73
CA LEU A 281 -3.50 -12.33 -2.50
C LEU A 281 -2.58 -13.51 -2.84
N GLN A 282 -1.33 -13.23 -3.24
CA GLN A 282 -0.33 -14.27 -3.53
C GLN A 282 0.06 -15.04 -2.27
N VAL A 283 0.16 -14.36 -1.12
CA VAL A 283 0.39 -15.02 0.17
C VAL A 283 -0.80 -15.92 0.52
N LYS A 284 -2.04 -15.46 0.36
CA LYS A 284 -3.26 -16.25 0.61
C LYS A 284 -3.39 -17.49 -0.29
N GLN A 285 -2.89 -17.43 -1.52
CA GLN A 285 -2.92 -18.55 -2.46
C GLN A 285 -1.91 -19.66 -2.12
N LEU A 286 -0.84 -19.34 -1.40
CA LEU A 286 0.27 -20.26 -1.11
C LEU A 286 0.33 -20.74 0.34
N VAL A 287 -0.35 -20.06 1.27
CA VAL A 287 -0.23 -20.28 2.71
C VAL A 287 -1.58 -20.66 3.33
N ASP A 288 -1.57 -21.63 4.23
CA ASP A 288 -2.76 -22.12 4.94
C ASP A 288 -3.52 -21.00 5.69
N GLU A 289 -4.84 -21.14 5.85
CA GLU A 289 -5.70 -20.13 6.46
C GLU A 289 -5.24 -19.67 7.85
N GLU A 290 -4.72 -20.57 8.69
CA GLU A 290 -4.22 -20.23 10.03
C GLU A 290 -2.96 -19.35 9.99
N LEU A 291 -2.04 -19.66 9.09
CA LEU A 291 -0.82 -18.87 8.88
C LEU A 291 -1.12 -17.56 8.16
N PHE A 292 -2.09 -17.53 7.24
CA PHE A 292 -2.58 -16.30 6.63
C PHE A 292 -3.25 -15.39 7.67
N ALA A 293 -4.09 -15.92 8.56
CA ALA A 293 -4.71 -15.15 9.65
C ALA A 293 -3.67 -14.61 10.67
N ARG A 294 -2.54 -15.32 10.86
CA ARG A 294 -1.39 -14.82 11.61
C ARG A 294 -0.67 -13.69 10.86
N TYR A 295 -0.44 -13.85 9.56
CA TYR A 295 0.15 -12.81 8.70
C TYR A 295 -0.70 -11.52 8.71
N ASP A 296 -2.00 -11.62 8.47
CA ASP A 296 -2.94 -10.48 8.45
C ASP A 296 -2.95 -9.71 9.78
N ARG A 297 -3.01 -10.45 10.91
CA ARG A 297 -2.92 -9.84 12.25
C ARG A 297 -1.60 -9.13 12.49
N LEU A 298 -0.48 -9.76 12.13
CA LEU A 298 0.85 -9.18 12.30
C LEU A 298 1.03 -7.96 11.38
N LEU A 299 0.54 -8.01 10.14
CA LEU A 299 0.59 -6.91 9.18
C LEU A 299 -0.17 -5.70 9.71
N LEU A 300 -1.41 -5.92 10.15
CA LEU A 300 -2.25 -4.91 10.79
C LEU A 300 -1.56 -4.32 12.03
N GLN A 301 -1.03 -5.16 12.92
CA GLN A 301 -0.29 -4.71 14.11
C GLN A 301 0.91 -3.84 13.72
N SER A 302 1.70 -4.28 12.73
CA SER A 302 2.85 -3.54 12.19
C SER A 302 2.44 -2.16 11.65
N THR A 303 1.35 -2.08 10.89
CA THR A 303 0.85 -0.82 10.31
C THR A 303 0.35 0.12 11.41
N LEU A 304 -0.29 -0.42 12.45
CA LEU A 304 -0.73 0.33 13.62
C LEU A 304 0.45 0.78 14.51
N ASP A 305 1.51 -0.01 14.62
CA ASP A 305 2.73 0.34 15.37
C ASP A 305 3.50 1.51 14.74
N LEU A 306 3.36 1.72 13.43
CA LEU A 306 3.91 2.86 12.69
C LEU A 306 3.08 4.16 12.88
N MET A 307 1.85 4.06 13.36
CA MET A 307 0.93 5.19 13.55
C MET A 307 1.12 5.81 14.94
N ALA A 308 1.59 7.05 15.00
CA ALA A 308 1.92 7.75 16.24
C ALA A 308 0.70 8.09 17.13
N ASP A 309 -0.51 8.02 16.57
CA ASP A 309 -1.81 8.23 17.20
C ASP A 309 -2.47 6.94 17.73
N VAL A 310 -1.84 5.78 17.54
CA VAL A 310 -2.36 4.49 18.01
C VAL A 310 -1.70 4.06 19.32
N VAL A 311 -2.51 3.69 20.32
CA VAL A 311 -2.04 3.12 21.59
C VAL A 311 -2.85 1.87 21.96
N TYR A 312 -2.18 0.78 22.28
CA TYR A 312 -2.84 -0.46 22.69
C TYR A 312 -3.42 -0.40 24.10
N CYS A 313 -4.61 -0.99 24.28
CA CYS A 313 -5.24 -1.15 25.57
C CYS A 313 -4.35 -1.94 26.54
N PRO A 314 -4.06 -1.42 27.75
CA PRO A 314 -3.12 -2.04 28.69
C PRO A 314 -3.66 -3.29 29.41
N ARG A 315 -4.92 -3.68 29.16
CA ARG A 315 -5.47 -4.93 29.70
C ARG A 315 -4.87 -6.12 28.96
N GLN A 316 -4.22 -7.02 29.70
CA GLN A 316 -3.58 -8.25 29.21
C GLN A 316 -4.49 -9.11 28.32
N PHE A 317 -5.80 -9.14 28.58
CA PHE A 317 -6.79 -9.90 27.82
C PHE A 317 -7.46 -9.13 26.68
N CYS A 318 -7.13 -7.84 26.48
CA CYS A 318 -7.78 -6.99 25.49
C CYS A 318 -6.84 -6.69 24.32
N GLY A 319 -5.68 -6.08 24.59
CA GLY A 319 -4.66 -5.75 23.58
C GLY A 319 -5.15 -4.93 22.38
N THR A 320 -6.35 -4.37 22.42
CA THR A 320 -6.98 -3.70 21.26
C THR A 320 -6.33 -2.34 21.01
N ALA A 321 -6.02 -2.05 19.75
CA ALA A 321 -5.57 -0.72 19.34
C ALA A 321 -6.65 0.34 19.59
N VAL A 322 -6.24 1.50 20.09
CA VAL A 322 -7.10 2.64 20.39
C VAL A 322 -6.50 3.88 19.72
N MET A 323 -7.29 4.55 18.89
CA MET A 323 -6.95 5.86 18.32
C MET A 323 -7.01 6.90 19.45
N VAL A 324 -5.97 7.73 19.56
CA VAL A 324 -5.85 8.80 20.55
C VAL A 324 -5.97 10.14 19.86
N GLU A 325 -6.87 11.01 20.32
CA GLU A 325 -6.95 12.37 19.80
C GLU A 325 -5.71 13.18 20.22
N PRO A 326 -5.10 13.96 19.30
CA PRO A 326 -3.97 14.82 19.64
C PRO A 326 -4.34 15.76 20.81
N ASP A 327 -3.33 16.08 21.62
CA ASP A 327 -3.44 16.86 22.86
C ASP A 327 -4.23 16.21 24.02
N THR A 328 -4.83 15.03 23.84
CA THR A 328 -5.49 14.28 24.92
C THR A 328 -4.60 13.20 25.54
N THR A 329 -4.68 13.03 26.86
CA THR A 329 -3.97 11.96 27.60
C THR A 329 -4.89 10.77 27.93
N MET A 330 -6.08 10.72 27.33
CA MET A 330 -7.14 9.74 27.64
C MET A 330 -7.32 8.79 26.45
N GLY A 331 -7.10 7.50 26.66
CA GLY A 331 -7.50 6.44 25.72
C GLY A 331 -8.71 5.71 26.27
N ILE A 332 -9.77 5.58 25.46
CA ILE A 332 -10.95 4.76 25.81
C ILE A 332 -10.97 3.56 24.87
N CYS A 333 -10.76 2.36 25.40
CA CYS A 333 -10.82 1.14 24.59
C CYS A 333 -12.26 0.81 24.19
N SER A 334 -12.54 0.75 22.88
CA SER A 334 -13.86 0.40 22.33
C SER A 334 -14.32 -1.02 22.72
N ALA A 335 -13.40 -1.98 22.81
CA ALA A 335 -13.72 -3.39 23.10
C ALA A 335 -14.05 -3.66 24.58
N CYS A 336 -13.32 -3.05 25.52
CA CYS A 336 -13.49 -3.32 26.96
C CYS A 336 -13.94 -2.13 27.80
N GLN A 337 -14.22 -0.98 27.17
CA GLN A 337 -14.63 0.29 27.78
C GLN A 337 -13.68 0.82 28.87
N HIS A 338 -12.43 0.33 28.89
CA HIS A 338 -11.43 0.79 29.85
C HIS A 338 -10.88 2.15 29.43
N ALA A 339 -11.12 3.17 30.25
CA ALA A 339 -10.46 4.46 30.17
C ALA A 339 -9.10 4.40 30.88
N PHE A 340 -8.02 4.62 30.12
CA PHE A 340 -6.65 4.60 30.60
C PHE A 340 -5.89 5.87 30.21
N CYS A 341 -4.82 6.17 30.92
CA CYS A 341 -3.90 7.24 30.57
C CYS A 341 -2.95 6.75 29.49
N THR A 342 -2.87 7.44 28.36
CA THR A 342 -2.00 7.06 27.22
C THR A 342 -0.52 7.10 27.58
N MET A 343 -0.16 7.89 28.60
CA MET A 343 1.22 8.08 29.05
C MET A 343 1.72 7.00 30.01
N CYS A 344 0.97 6.70 31.07
CA CYS A 344 1.38 5.73 32.10
C CYS A 344 0.72 4.36 31.97
N LYS A 345 -0.20 4.18 31.01
CA LYS A 345 -0.94 2.93 30.76
C LYS A 345 -1.74 2.40 31.96
N LEU A 346 -1.95 3.22 32.99
CA LEU A 346 -2.83 2.95 34.14
C LEU A 346 -4.22 3.55 33.92
N ALA A 347 -5.17 3.25 34.83
CA ALA A 347 -6.50 3.86 34.83
C ALA A 347 -6.41 5.40 34.75
N TYR A 348 -7.29 6.01 33.93
CA TYR A 348 -7.25 7.45 33.68
C TYR A 348 -7.48 8.26 34.98
N HIS A 349 -6.60 9.23 35.22
CA HIS A 349 -6.52 9.96 36.50
C HIS A 349 -6.73 11.48 36.35
N GLY A 350 -7.26 11.92 35.20
CA GLY A 350 -7.55 13.34 34.94
C GLY A 350 -6.30 14.21 35.02
N VAL A 351 -6.43 15.36 35.69
CA VAL A 351 -5.35 16.33 35.91
C VAL A 351 -4.29 15.85 36.92
N SER A 352 -4.50 14.70 37.58
CA SER A 352 -3.54 14.14 38.54
C SER A 352 -2.26 13.70 37.82
N HIS A 353 -1.13 13.74 38.53
CA HIS A 353 0.13 13.25 37.98
C HIS A 353 0.14 11.73 37.80
N CYS A 354 0.77 11.27 36.71
CA CYS A 354 1.06 9.86 36.48
C CYS A 354 1.87 9.28 37.66
N LYS A 355 1.41 8.16 38.23
CA LYS A 355 2.13 7.45 39.31
C LYS A 355 3.10 6.45 38.73
N PHE A 356 4.30 6.91 38.38
CA PHE A 356 5.39 6.04 37.97
C PHE A 356 6.00 5.31 39.17
N PRO A 357 6.34 4.00 39.06
CA PRO A 357 7.13 3.30 40.07
C PRO A 357 8.55 3.87 40.17
N ALA A 358 9.15 3.76 41.36
CA ALA A 358 10.46 4.37 41.69
C ALA A 358 11.65 3.82 40.89
N GLU A 359 11.45 2.78 40.09
CA GLU A 359 12.45 2.18 39.20
C GLU A 359 12.39 2.78 37.79
N GLU A 360 11.19 2.96 37.23
CA GLU A 360 10.99 3.69 35.98
C GLU A 360 11.43 5.16 36.08
N LEU A 361 11.24 5.78 37.26
CA LEU A 361 11.75 7.14 37.52
C LEU A 361 13.30 7.23 37.48
N ARG A 362 14.03 6.15 37.81
CA ARG A 362 15.50 6.10 37.65
C ARG A 362 15.88 6.02 36.18
N ASN A 363 15.25 5.12 35.43
CA ASN A 363 15.51 4.96 33.99
C ASN A 363 15.19 6.26 33.23
N LEU A 364 14.06 6.89 33.53
CA LEU A 364 13.66 8.18 32.96
C LEU A 364 14.66 9.30 33.27
N ARG A 365 15.23 9.32 34.49
CA ARG A 365 16.31 10.25 34.86
C ARG A 365 17.56 9.99 34.03
N ASP A 366 18.00 8.74 33.92
CA ASP A 366 19.26 8.38 33.27
C ASP A 366 19.20 8.61 31.74
N GLU A 367 18.05 8.32 31.13
CA GLU A 367 17.72 8.70 29.75
C GLU A 367 17.66 10.23 29.59
N TYR A 368 17.00 10.94 30.51
CA TYR A 368 16.94 12.41 30.45
C TYR A 368 18.29 13.09 30.62
N LEU A 369 19.17 12.61 31.50
CA LEU A 369 20.50 13.18 31.71
C LEU A 369 21.41 12.97 30.48
N SER A 370 21.38 11.75 29.92
CA SER A 370 22.19 11.35 28.76
C SER A 370 21.71 11.90 27.41
N ALA A 371 20.44 12.32 27.30
CA ALA A 371 19.90 12.85 26.07
C ALA A 371 20.44 14.23 25.63
N THR A 372 20.39 14.46 24.32
CA THR A 372 20.66 15.75 23.67
C THR A 372 19.63 16.82 24.08
N SER A 373 19.92 18.08 23.78
CA SER A 373 19.02 19.22 24.05
C SER A 373 17.63 19.08 23.38
N GLU A 374 17.56 18.38 22.25
CA GLU A 374 16.31 18.06 21.55
C GLU A 374 15.59 16.86 22.18
N GLY A 375 16.32 15.79 22.53
CA GLY A 375 15.77 14.65 23.26
C GLY A 375 15.19 15.05 24.63
N LYS A 376 15.84 16.00 25.32
CA LYS A 376 15.33 16.61 26.56
C LYS A 376 14.00 17.32 26.33
N LYS A 377 13.88 18.18 25.31
CA LYS A 377 12.60 18.84 24.96
C LYS A 377 11.51 17.85 24.56
N PHE A 378 11.86 16.78 23.84
CA PHE A 378 10.93 15.71 23.48
C PHE A 378 10.42 14.97 24.73
N MET A 379 11.30 14.61 25.66
CA MET A 379 10.92 14.01 26.94
C MET A 379 10.10 14.97 27.83
N GLU A 380 10.45 16.26 27.92
CA GLU A 380 9.65 17.25 28.65
C GLU A 380 8.22 17.38 28.11
N LYS A 381 8.03 17.25 26.80
CA LYS A 381 6.70 17.18 26.17
C LYS A 381 5.99 15.85 26.43
N ARG A 382 6.72 14.73 26.33
CA ARG A 382 6.19 13.37 26.47
C ARG A 382 5.77 13.06 27.91
N PHE A 383 6.69 13.13 28.86
CA PHE A 383 6.45 12.74 30.26
C PHE A 383 5.98 13.90 31.15
N GLY A 384 6.05 15.14 30.64
CA GLY A 384 5.72 16.35 31.37
C GLY A 384 6.89 16.84 32.23
N LYS A 385 7.33 18.07 31.97
CA LYS A 385 8.48 18.73 32.64
C LYS A 385 8.53 18.55 34.17
N ARG A 386 7.40 18.62 34.87
CA ARG A 386 7.32 18.46 36.35
C ARG A 386 7.65 17.04 36.83
N VAL A 387 7.33 16.00 36.04
CA VAL A 387 7.65 14.60 36.40
C VAL A 387 9.15 14.34 36.29
N ILE A 388 9.76 14.82 35.20
CA ILE A 388 11.20 14.74 34.98
C ILE A 388 11.95 15.53 36.04
N GLN A 389 11.53 16.77 36.30
CA GLN A 389 12.11 17.60 37.35
C GLN A 389 12.05 16.89 38.71
N LYS A 390 10.92 16.28 39.06
CA LYS A 390 10.79 15.49 40.28
C LYS A 390 11.73 14.27 40.30
N ALA A 391 11.83 13.50 39.22
CA ALA A 391 12.72 12.33 39.13
C ALA A 391 14.19 12.70 39.34
N VAL A 392 14.58 13.89 38.84
CA VAL A 392 15.91 14.47 39.00
C VAL A 392 16.11 14.96 40.45
N GLU A 393 15.20 15.76 40.99
CA GLU A 393 15.24 16.33 42.35
C GLU A 393 15.23 15.27 43.47
N GLU A 394 14.39 14.23 43.37
CA GLU A 394 14.36 13.12 44.35
C GLU A 394 15.68 12.34 44.37
N SER A 395 16.41 12.29 43.25
CA SER A 395 17.75 11.68 43.20
C SER A 395 18.82 12.56 43.86
N PHE A 396 18.89 13.84 43.49
CA PHE A 396 19.84 14.78 44.09
C PHE A 396 19.67 14.91 45.61
N SER A 397 18.43 14.92 46.12
CA SER A 397 18.17 14.96 47.56
C SER A 397 18.73 13.75 48.29
N ARG A 398 18.64 12.55 47.69
CA ARG A 398 19.13 11.31 48.31
C ARG A 398 20.64 11.17 48.21
N ASP A 399 21.22 11.53 47.06
CA ASP A 399 22.66 11.39 46.83
C ASP A 399 23.43 12.45 47.68
N TRP A 400 22.89 13.66 47.82
CA TRP A 400 23.36 14.67 48.78
C TRP A 400 23.29 14.17 50.25
N LEU A 401 22.21 13.48 50.62
CA LEU A 401 22.05 12.89 51.97
C LEU A 401 23.09 11.79 52.25
N THR A 402 23.55 11.05 51.24
CA THR A 402 24.61 10.04 51.43
C THR A 402 26.02 10.64 51.54
N GLU A 403 26.28 11.77 50.88
CA GLU A 403 27.59 12.43 50.92
C GLU A 403 27.76 13.34 52.16
N ASN A 404 26.71 14.07 52.54
CA ASN A 404 26.80 15.15 53.53
C ASN A 404 26.27 14.78 54.94
N CYS A 405 25.54 13.66 55.07
CA CYS A 405 24.97 13.23 56.35
C CYS A 405 25.43 11.82 56.74
N LYS A 406 25.55 11.57 58.05
CA LYS A 406 25.71 10.21 58.60
C LYS A 406 24.61 9.91 59.61
N CYS A 407 24.13 8.66 59.64
CA CYS A 407 23.06 8.24 60.53
C CYS A 407 23.56 8.05 61.98
N CYS A 408 22.76 8.48 62.96
CA CYS A 408 23.08 8.25 64.37
C CYS A 408 23.00 6.75 64.69
N PRO A 409 24.05 6.14 65.31
CA PRO A 409 24.11 4.70 65.60
C PRO A 409 23.05 4.19 66.60
N LYS A 410 22.32 5.09 67.27
CA LYS A 410 21.30 4.73 68.27
C LYS A 410 19.85 4.87 67.77
N CYS A 411 19.58 5.82 66.88
CA CYS A 411 18.22 6.16 66.47
C CYS A 411 18.04 6.36 64.96
N GLY A 412 19.08 6.13 64.14
CA GLY A 412 19.02 6.21 62.68
C GLY A 412 18.91 7.61 62.09
N THR A 413 18.60 8.64 62.88
CA THR A 413 18.46 10.03 62.40
C THR A 413 19.72 10.51 61.68
N ASN A 414 19.58 11.00 60.46
CA ASN A 414 20.65 11.66 59.69
C ASN A 414 21.13 12.91 60.44
N ILE A 415 22.46 13.03 60.60
CA ILE A 415 23.14 14.17 61.21
C ILE A 415 24.19 14.68 60.22
N GLN A 416 24.21 15.98 59.98
CA GLN A 416 25.27 16.67 59.24
C GLN A 416 26.38 17.11 60.22
N LYS A 417 27.65 17.02 59.82
CA LYS A 417 28.74 17.72 60.51
C LYS A 417 28.80 19.14 59.93
N VAL A 418 28.63 20.15 60.80
CA VAL A 418 28.72 21.56 60.40
C VAL A 418 30.16 22.02 60.55
N ASP A 419 30.72 21.90 61.75
CA ASP A 419 32.13 22.15 62.04
C ASP A 419 32.54 21.49 63.39
N GLY A 420 33.83 21.46 63.70
CA GLY A 420 34.40 21.10 64.99
C GLY A 420 34.79 19.63 65.16
N CYS A 421 35.07 19.25 66.41
CA CYS A 421 35.65 17.95 66.73
C CYS A 421 34.76 16.75 66.33
N ASN A 422 35.39 15.60 66.07
CA ASN A 422 34.72 14.36 65.65
C ASN A 422 33.86 13.69 66.74
N LYS A 423 33.70 14.31 67.92
CA LYS A 423 32.73 13.91 68.97
C LYS A 423 31.38 14.56 68.70
N MET A 424 30.52 13.86 67.98
CA MET A 424 29.19 14.33 67.58
C MET A 424 28.13 14.08 68.66
N THR A 425 27.06 14.89 68.61
CA THR A 425 25.90 14.76 69.51
C THR A 425 24.63 14.69 68.65
N CYS A 426 23.88 13.59 68.73
CA CYS A 426 22.63 13.46 67.97
C CYS A 426 21.61 14.51 68.42
N THR A 427 21.04 15.26 67.46
CA THR A 427 20.02 16.28 67.72
C THR A 427 18.75 15.71 68.35
N SER A 428 18.31 14.54 67.88
CA SER A 428 17.12 13.81 68.34
C SER A 428 17.34 13.11 69.69
N CYS A 429 18.17 12.05 69.75
CA CYS A 429 18.29 11.22 70.95
C CYS A 429 19.37 11.67 71.97
N LYS A 430 20.06 12.79 71.71
CA LYS A 430 21.16 13.34 72.53
C LYS A 430 22.29 12.36 72.85
N GLN A 431 22.44 11.28 72.08
CA GLN A 431 23.54 10.33 72.22
C GLN A 431 24.83 10.92 71.64
N TYR A 432 25.94 10.76 72.35
CA TYR A 432 27.27 11.05 71.83
C TYR A 432 27.76 9.88 70.97
N PHE A 433 28.38 10.19 69.83
CA PHE A 433 28.97 9.20 68.91
C PHE A 433 30.18 9.80 68.19
N CYS A 434 31.07 8.96 67.68
CA CYS A 434 32.23 9.38 66.88
C CYS A 434 31.84 9.55 65.40
N TRP A 435 32.19 10.66 64.76
CA TRP A 435 31.89 10.91 63.34
C TRP A 435 32.66 9.99 62.37
N LEU A 436 33.85 9.52 62.79
CA LEU A 436 34.73 8.71 61.95
C LEU A 436 34.24 7.25 61.90
N CYS A 437 34.15 6.59 63.06
CA CYS A 437 33.80 5.16 63.16
C CYS A 437 32.31 4.87 63.45
N LEU A 438 31.48 5.90 63.63
CA LEU A 438 30.07 5.79 64.07
C LEU A 438 29.86 5.04 65.40
N GLY A 439 30.92 4.84 66.19
CA GLY A 439 30.85 4.22 67.50
C GLY A 439 30.11 5.07 68.53
N VAL A 440 29.31 4.43 69.38
CA VAL A 440 28.59 5.09 70.50
C VAL A 440 29.59 5.47 71.59
N LEU A 441 29.59 6.74 71.99
CA LEU A 441 30.47 7.27 73.04
C LEU A 441 29.80 7.24 74.41
N SER A 442 30.59 7.02 75.46
CA SER A 442 30.13 7.07 76.85
C SER A 442 29.69 8.48 77.24
N LYS A 443 28.65 8.59 78.07
CA LYS A 443 28.23 9.88 78.66
C LYS A 443 29.17 10.37 79.77
N VAL A 444 29.89 9.45 80.43
CA VAL A 444 30.77 9.77 81.56
C VAL A 444 32.14 10.29 81.08
N ASN A 445 32.67 9.69 80.01
CA ASN A 445 33.87 10.18 79.34
C ASN A 445 33.72 10.08 77.81
N PRO A 446 33.15 11.11 77.14
CA PRO A 446 32.96 11.10 75.70
C PRO A 446 34.28 11.11 74.90
N TYR A 447 35.35 11.65 75.48
CA TYR A 447 36.66 11.82 74.82
C TYR A 447 37.60 10.62 74.99
N GLY A 448 37.32 9.71 75.94
CA GLY A 448 38.13 8.51 76.18
C GLY A 448 38.30 7.59 74.96
N HIS A 449 37.39 7.65 73.99
CA HIS A 449 37.53 6.96 72.70
C HIS A 449 38.66 7.52 71.82
N PHE A 450 38.99 8.80 71.95
CA PHE A 450 40.08 9.43 71.20
C PHE A 450 41.42 9.36 71.95
N ASN A 451 41.38 9.14 73.27
CA ASN A 451 42.58 9.10 74.13
C ASN A 451 43.05 7.66 74.47
N ASN A 452 42.40 6.62 73.94
CA ASN A 452 42.80 5.22 74.16
C ASN A 452 43.58 4.67 72.96
N PRO A 453 44.86 4.24 73.11
CA PRO A 453 45.67 3.65 72.03
C PRO A 453 45.07 2.43 71.35
N HIS A 454 44.11 1.73 71.97
CA HIS A 454 43.41 0.57 71.40
C HIS A 454 42.17 0.96 70.57
N SER A 455 41.88 2.25 70.44
CA SER A 455 40.76 2.76 69.67
C SER A 455 41.14 3.01 68.20
N PRO A 456 40.27 2.68 67.23
CA PRO A 456 40.52 3.00 65.82
C PRO A 456 40.61 4.51 65.53
N CYS A 457 40.17 5.37 66.47
CA CYS A 457 40.19 6.83 66.34
C CYS A 457 41.14 7.52 67.35
N TYR A 458 42.17 6.83 67.81
CA TYR A 458 43.17 7.39 68.73
C TYR A 458 43.86 8.64 68.14
N ASN A 459 43.89 9.73 68.90
CA ASN A 459 44.35 11.08 68.50
C ASN A 459 43.62 11.71 67.29
N GLN A 460 42.50 11.15 66.81
CA GLN A 460 41.75 11.67 65.66
C GLN A 460 40.60 12.62 66.02
N LEU A 461 40.65 13.26 67.20
CA LEU A 461 39.55 14.12 67.68
C LEU A 461 39.31 15.35 66.78
N PHE A 462 40.37 15.91 66.20
CA PHE A 462 40.34 17.07 65.31
C PHE A 462 40.80 16.75 63.89
N GLN A 463 40.93 15.47 63.52
CA GLN A 463 41.31 15.09 62.16
C GLN A 463 40.20 15.51 61.17
N GLY A 464 40.55 16.28 60.14
CA GLY A 464 39.56 16.87 59.23
C GLY A 464 38.70 17.95 59.90
N VAL A 465 39.36 18.80 60.69
CA VAL A 465 38.90 20.14 61.06
C VAL A 465 39.94 21.07 60.46
N ASP A 466 39.54 21.87 59.47
CA ASP A 466 40.39 22.92 58.96
C ASP A 466 40.47 24.00 60.06
N VAL A 467 41.69 24.31 60.49
CA VAL A 467 41.94 25.46 61.34
C VAL A 467 42.29 26.58 60.38
N ASP A 468 41.36 27.51 60.18
CA ASP A 468 41.67 28.75 59.48
C ASP A 468 42.72 29.50 60.32
N ASP A 469 43.96 29.57 59.81
CA ASP A 469 45.05 30.38 60.37
C ASP A 469 44.74 31.87 60.15
N ASP A 470 43.78 32.41 60.92
CA ASP A 470 43.32 33.81 60.87
C ASP A 470 44.28 34.76 61.62
N ASP A 471 45.59 34.50 61.50
CA ASP A 471 46.70 35.10 62.26
C ASP A 471 47.42 36.21 61.44
N ASN A 472 46.67 37.02 60.67
CA ASN A 472 47.26 38.05 59.81
C ASN A 472 46.46 39.37 59.74
N PHE A 473 45.96 39.87 60.88
CA PHE A 473 45.22 41.15 60.99
C PHE A 473 45.86 42.21 61.93
N TRP A 474 47.15 42.13 62.27
CA TRP A 474 47.85 43.25 62.92
C TRP A 474 49.28 43.42 62.40
N SER A 475 49.44 44.23 61.36
CA SER A 475 50.69 44.92 61.03
C SER A 475 50.39 46.40 60.94
N ASP A 476 50.95 47.18 61.86
CA ASP A 476 50.60 48.58 62.08
C ASP A 476 50.99 49.50 60.91
N GLU A 477 50.12 50.45 60.57
CA GLU A 477 50.50 51.71 59.92
C GLU A 477 50.60 52.79 61.01
N GLU A 478 51.83 53.10 61.44
CA GLU A 478 52.16 54.34 62.18
C GLU A 478 53.09 55.22 61.32
N ASP A 479 52.64 56.46 61.09
CA ASP A 479 53.34 57.71 60.68
C ASP A 479 54.38 57.73 59.54
#